data_AF-A0A3C0UC52-F1
#
_entry.id   AF-A0A3C0UC52-F1
#
_cell.length_a   1.000
_cell.length_b   1.000
_cell.length_c   1.000
_cell.angle_alpha   90.00
_cell.angle_beta   90.00
_cell.angle_gamma   90.00
#
_symmetry.space_group_name_H-M   'P 1'
#
loop_
_entity.id
_entity.type
_entity.pdbx_description
1 polymer ?
#
loop_
_entity_poly.entity_id
_entity_poly.type
_entity_poly.pdbx_seq_one_letter_code
_entity_poly.pdbx_strand_id
1 'polypeptide(L)'
;IIMAFDECVPYPAEFEYARASTERTTRWAERCQKAHTRKDQALFGIVQGGMYKELRTKSAQDLVKMDFPGYAVGGLSVGEPKHLMYEMLEHTVPQLPQTKPRYLMGVGTPDCLVEGVMHGIDMFDCVFPTRVARNGTAMTGKGRLVVK
;
A
#
# COMPACT_ATOMS: atom_id res chain seq x y z
N ILE A 1 15.02 4.67 2.94
CA ILE A 1 13.91 4.61 1.96
C ILE A 1 13.08 5.87 2.14
N ILE A 2 12.63 6.48 1.05
CA ILE A 2 11.60 7.54 1.04
C ILE A 2 10.45 7.10 0.15
N MET A 3 9.30 7.69 0.40
CA MET A 3 8.08 7.44 -0.35
C MET A 3 7.82 8.62 -1.28
N ALA A 4 7.33 8.36 -2.49
CA ALA A 4 6.80 9.39 -3.35
C ALA A 4 5.63 10.11 -2.64
N PHE A 5 5.49 11.41 -2.88
CA PHE A 5 4.36 12.16 -2.36
C PHE A 5 3.11 11.81 -3.15
N ASP A 6 2.04 11.39 -2.46
CA ASP A 6 0.80 10.92 -3.06
C ASP A 6 -0.44 11.58 -2.45
N GLU A 7 -1.59 11.26 -3.01
CA GLU A 7 -2.89 11.58 -2.43
C GLU A 7 -3.64 10.29 -2.11
N CYS A 8 -4.05 10.15 -0.86
CA CYS A 8 -4.81 8.98 -0.42
C CYS A 8 -6.27 9.09 -0.87
N VAL A 9 -6.72 8.14 -1.69
CA VAL A 9 -8.14 7.98 -2.02
C VAL A 9 -8.89 7.48 -0.77
N PRO A 10 -9.96 8.15 -0.28
CA PRO A 10 -10.73 7.67 0.85
C PRO A 10 -11.59 6.47 0.47
N TYR A 11 -12.16 5.78 1.46
CA TYR A 11 -13.15 4.74 1.24
C TYR A 11 -14.46 5.02 2.01
N PRO A 12 -15.63 4.92 1.36
CA PRO A 12 -15.82 4.80 -0.08
C PRO A 12 -15.46 6.11 -0.82
N ALA A 13 -15.16 6.01 -2.12
CA ALA A 13 -14.98 7.16 -2.99
C ALA A 13 -15.67 6.92 -4.34
N GLU A 14 -16.19 7.97 -4.94
CA GLU A 14 -16.70 7.92 -6.31
C GLU A 14 -15.57 7.69 -7.31
N PHE A 15 -15.90 7.02 -8.42
CA PHE A 15 -14.95 6.67 -9.46
C PHE A 15 -14.19 7.89 -10.00
N GLU A 16 -14.87 8.99 -10.33
CA GLU A 16 -14.23 10.19 -10.89
C GLU A 16 -13.25 10.85 -9.91
N TYR A 17 -13.58 10.86 -8.62
CA TYR A 17 -12.65 11.33 -7.60
C TYR A 17 -11.42 10.42 -7.52
N ALA A 18 -11.63 9.11 -7.43
CA ALA A 18 -10.55 8.12 -7.36
C ALA A 18 -9.63 8.23 -8.59
N ARG A 19 -10.20 8.42 -9.79
CA ARG A 19 -9.46 8.61 -11.04
C ARG A 19 -8.62 9.88 -11.00
N ALA A 20 -9.22 11.03 -10.67
CA ALA A 20 -8.52 12.30 -10.60
C ALA A 20 -7.38 12.31 -9.56
N SER A 21 -7.62 11.67 -8.42
CA SER A 21 -6.64 11.52 -7.33
C SER A 21 -5.48 10.60 -7.74
N THR A 22 -5.79 9.47 -8.41
CA THR A 22 -4.78 8.53 -8.93
C THR A 22 -3.90 9.20 -9.99
N GLU A 23 -4.48 9.93 -10.93
CA GLU A 23 -3.73 10.68 -11.96
C GLU A 23 -2.84 11.77 -11.35
N ARG A 24 -3.32 12.44 -10.29
CA ARG A 24 -2.53 13.42 -9.53
C ARG A 24 -1.34 12.76 -8.85
N THR A 25 -1.56 11.62 -8.21
CA THR A 25 -0.50 10.80 -7.59
C THR A 25 0.56 10.42 -8.61
N THR A 26 0.18 9.96 -9.81
CA THR A 26 1.15 9.65 -10.88
C THR A 26 1.98 10.87 -11.28
N ARG A 27 1.36 12.05 -11.47
CA ARG A 27 2.08 13.30 -11.78
C ARG A 27 3.02 13.71 -10.65
N TRP A 28 2.65 13.48 -9.39
CA TRP A 28 3.50 13.77 -8.24
C TRP A 28 4.66 12.78 -8.11
N ALA A 29 4.45 11.49 -8.40
CA ALA A 29 5.51 10.49 -8.43
C ALA A 29 6.62 10.87 -9.43
N GLU A 30 6.25 11.32 -10.64
CA GLU A 30 7.21 11.82 -11.63
C GLU A 30 8.00 13.04 -11.11
N ARG A 31 7.32 13.97 -10.44
CA ARG A 31 7.97 15.15 -9.82
C ARG A 31 8.92 14.74 -8.70
N CYS A 32 8.54 13.78 -7.86
CA CYS A 32 9.40 13.25 -6.81
C CYS A 32 10.64 12.58 -7.40
N GLN A 33 10.49 11.78 -8.46
CA GLN A 33 11.62 11.13 -9.12
C GLN A 33 12.59 12.17 -9.73
N LYS A 34 12.07 13.21 -10.39
CA LYS A 34 12.90 14.30 -10.93
C LYS A 34 13.63 15.10 -9.85
N ALA A 35 13.00 15.31 -8.69
CA ALA A 35 13.60 16.03 -7.57
C ALA A 35 14.60 15.18 -6.77
N HIS A 36 14.54 13.85 -6.90
CA HIS A 36 15.36 12.92 -6.14
C HIS A 36 16.77 12.79 -6.72
N THR A 37 17.70 13.59 -6.21
CA THR A 37 19.11 13.64 -6.66
C THR A 37 20.06 12.79 -5.81
N ARG A 38 19.60 12.31 -4.64
CA ARG A 38 20.40 11.53 -3.71
C ARG A 38 20.53 10.08 -4.16
N LYS A 39 21.76 9.56 -4.23
CA LYS A 39 22.04 8.17 -4.64
C LYS A 39 22.10 7.20 -3.46
N ASP A 40 22.16 7.70 -2.23
CA ASP A 40 22.23 6.93 -0.99
C ASP A 40 20.83 6.62 -0.39
N GLN A 41 19.77 6.96 -1.12
CA GLN A 41 18.38 6.85 -0.68
C GLN A 41 17.55 6.20 -1.78
N ALA A 42 16.76 5.18 -1.45
CA ALA A 42 15.79 4.59 -2.38
C ALA A 42 14.45 5.34 -2.30
N LEU A 43 13.86 5.68 -3.45
CA LEU A 43 12.53 6.30 -3.58
C LEU A 43 11.50 5.27 -4.07
N PHE A 44 10.46 5.00 -3.31
CA PHE A 44 9.40 4.08 -3.70
C PHE A 44 8.22 4.83 -4.33
N GLY A 45 7.67 4.30 -5.43
CA GLY A 45 6.40 4.76 -6.00
C GLY A 45 5.22 4.20 -5.22
N ILE A 46 4.06 4.86 -5.24
CA ILE A 46 2.86 4.42 -4.50
C ILE A 46 1.71 4.22 -5.48
N VAL A 47 1.27 2.96 -5.62
CA VAL A 47 0.10 2.60 -6.41
C VAL A 47 -1.16 3.05 -5.67
N GLN A 48 -1.97 3.87 -6.35
CA GLN A 48 -3.30 4.30 -5.90
C GLN A 48 -4.38 3.77 -6.85
N GLY A 49 -5.65 4.05 -6.57
CA GLY A 49 -6.78 3.60 -7.40
C GLY A 49 -8.07 3.30 -6.64
N GLY A 50 -8.07 3.44 -5.31
CA GLY A 50 -9.21 3.03 -4.48
C GLY A 50 -9.51 1.54 -4.67
N MET A 51 -10.81 1.20 -4.72
CA MET A 51 -11.30 -0.16 -4.94
C MET A 51 -11.70 -0.42 -6.41
N TYR A 52 -11.06 0.30 -7.34
CA TYR A 52 -11.30 0.17 -8.78
C TYR A 52 -10.10 -0.47 -9.49
N LYS A 53 -10.29 -1.71 -9.96
CA LYS A 53 -9.26 -2.51 -10.64
C LYS A 53 -8.62 -1.79 -11.83
N GLU A 54 -9.42 -1.09 -12.63
CA GLU A 54 -8.92 -0.34 -13.78
C GLU A 54 -7.98 0.81 -13.40
N LEU A 55 -8.28 1.52 -12.31
CA LEU A 55 -7.43 2.60 -11.81
C LEU A 55 -6.14 2.04 -11.19
N ARG A 56 -6.23 0.92 -10.47
CA ARG A 56 -5.06 0.20 -9.95
C ARG A 56 -4.13 -0.26 -11.07
N THR A 57 -4.68 -0.85 -12.13
CA THR A 57 -3.91 -1.25 -13.33
C THR A 57 -3.22 -0.06 -13.97
N LYS A 58 -3.96 1.04 -14.18
CA LYS A 58 -3.38 2.25 -14.75
C LYS A 58 -2.23 2.80 -13.88
N SER A 59 -2.43 2.91 -12.58
CA SER A 59 -1.42 3.40 -11.64
C SER A 59 -0.17 2.51 -11.62
N ALA A 60 -0.35 1.19 -11.55
CA ALA A 60 0.76 0.23 -11.59
C ALA A 60 1.56 0.36 -12.89
N GLN A 61 0.90 0.34 -14.05
CA GLN A 61 1.57 0.47 -15.35
C GLN A 61 2.33 1.80 -15.49
N ASP A 62 1.74 2.91 -15.06
CA ASP A 62 2.36 4.23 -15.15
C ASP A 62 3.62 4.30 -14.25
N LEU A 63 3.56 3.76 -13.02
CA LEU A 63 4.71 3.75 -12.10
C LEU A 63 5.79 2.75 -12.53
N VAL A 64 5.42 1.62 -13.11
CA VAL A 64 6.40 0.63 -13.61
C VAL A 64 7.23 1.21 -14.75
N LYS A 65 6.61 1.98 -15.65
CA LYS A 65 7.33 2.72 -16.71
C LYS A 65 8.37 3.72 -16.15
N MET A 66 8.15 4.23 -14.94
CA MET A 66 9.10 5.13 -14.26
C MET A 66 10.23 4.37 -13.54
N ASP A 67 10.16 3.05 -13.43
CA ASP A 67 11.25 2.20 -12.91
C ASP A 67 11.73 2.51 -11.46
N PHE A 68 10.82 2.80 -10.53
CA PHE A 68 11.18 2.98 -9.11
C PHE A 68 11.89 1.75 -8.50
N PRO A 69 12.86 1.91 -7.57
CA PRO A 69 13.51 0.79 -6.88
C PRO A 69 12.59 -0.06 -6.01
N GLY A 70 11.37 0.39 -5.73
CA GLY A 70 10.33 -0.36 -5.02
C GLY A 70 8.95 0.26 -5.19
N TYR A 71 7.92 -0.52 -4.92
CA TYR A 71 6.53 -0.13 -5.16
C TYR A 71 5.68 -0.38 -3.92
N ALA A 72 5.02 0.66 -3.42
CA ALA A 72 4.04 0.52 -2.38
C ALA A 72 2.63 0.38 -2.96
N VAL A 73 1.76 -0.30 -2.23
CA VAL A 73 0.31 -0.34 -2.47
C VAL A 73 -0.33 0.51 -1.38
N GLY A 74 -0.76 1.71 -1.77
CA GLY A 74 -1.42 2.68 -0.89
C GLY A 74 -2.94 2.62 -1.00
N GLY A 75 -3.63 3.35 -0.13
CA GLY A 75 -5.10 3.46 -0.18
C GLY A 75 -5.84 2.14 0.09
N LEU A 76 -5.19 1.22 0.81
CA LEU A 76 -5.75 0.00 1.38
C LEU A 76 -5.45 0.08 2.90
N SER A 77 -6.37 -0.35 3.76
CA SER A 77 -6.45 -0.01 5.20
C SER A 77 -7.06 1.35 5.53
N VAL A 78 -8.02 1.81 4.72
CA VAL A 78 -8.75 3.08 4.88
C VAL A 78 -10.18 2.90 5.41
N GLY A 79 -10.55 1.68 5.78
CA GLY A 79 -11.85 1.33 6.36
C GLY A 79 -12.66 0.34 5.53
N GLU A 80 -12.09 -0.16 4.44
CA GLU A 80 -12.70 -1.16 3.59
C GLU A 80 -12.79 -2.55 4.25
N PRO A 81 -13.77 -3.38 3.86
CA PRO A 81 -13.79 -4.79 4.20
C PRO A 81 -12.52 -5.51 3.72
N LYS A 82 -12.00 -6.44 4.54
CA LYS A 82 -10.78 -7.21 4.23
C LYS A 82 -10.83 -7.93 2.88
N HIS A 83 -11.98 -8.47 2.49
CA HIS A 83 -12.11 -9.16 1.21
C HIS A 83 -11.89 -8.22 0.01
N LEU A 84 -12.31 -6.95 0.09
CA LEU A 84 -12.03 -5.96 -0.95
C LEU A 84 -10.55 -5.59 -0.97
N MET A 85 -9.92 -5.46 0.20
CA MET A 85 -8.47 -5.25 0.28
C MET A 85 -7.72 -6.38 -0.43
N TYR A 86 -8.03 -7.63 -0.11
CA TYR A 86 -7.41 -8.80 -0.72
C TYR A 86 -7.69 -8.90 -2.22
N GLU A 87 -8.92 -8.59 -2.67
CA GLU A 87 -9.26 -8.52 -4.08
C GLU A 87 -8.40 -7.46 -4.83
N MET A 88 -8.16 -6.31 -4.21
CA MET A 88 -7.29 -5.28 -4.79
C MET A 88 -5.82 -5.71 -4.80
N LEU A 89 -5.35 -6.43 -3.77
CA LEU A 89 -3.99 -6.99 -3.75
C LEU A 89 -3.81 -8.04 -4.84
N GLU A 90 -4.72 -9.00 -4.94
CA GLU A 90 -4.72 -10.06 -5.95
C GLU A 90 -4.69 -9.49 -7.37
N HIS A 91 -5.43 -8.41 -7.62
CA HIS A 91 -5.41 -7.71 -8.90
C HIS A 91 -4.13 -6.92 -9.13
N THR A 92 -3.68 -6.15 -8.14
CA THR A 92 -2.63 -5.14 -8.32
C THR A 92 -1.23 -5.74 -8.29
N VAL A 93 -0.95 -6.62 -7.34
CA VAL A 93 0.42 -7.10 -7.06
C VAL A 93 1.06 -7.84 -8.24
N PRO A 94 0.35 -8.70 -9.00
CA PRO A 94 0.93 -9.37 -10.17
C PRO A 94 1.39 -8.43 -11.29
N GLN A 95 0.92 -7.18 -11.29
CA GLN A 95 1.28 -6.16 -12.28
C GLN A 95 2.58 -5.42 -11.91
N LEU A 96 3.14 -5.67 -10.72
CA LEU A 96 4.37 -5.06 -10.23
C LEU A 96 5.58 -5.99 -10.49
N PRO A 97 6.78 -5.43 -10.73
CA PRO A 97 7.98 -6.22 -10.98
C PRO A 97 8.32 -7.11 -9.78
N GLN A 98 8.40 -8.42 -10.00
CA GLN A 98 8.72 -9.39 -8.94
C GLN A 98 10.17 -9.25 -8.40
N THR A 99 11.04 -8.59 -9.15
CA THR A 99 12.43 -8.32 -8.76
C THR A 99 12.57 -7.11 -7.83
N LYS A 100 11.47 -6.43 -7.50
CA LYS A 100 11.45 -5.21 -6.69
C LYS A 100 10.52 -5.37 -5.48
N PRO A 101 10.88 -4.81 -4.32
CA PRO A 101 10.09 -4.94 -3.11
C PRO A 101 8.71 -4.29 -3.25
N ARG A 102 7.70 -4.98 -2.73
CA ARG A 102 6.30 -4.57 -2.69
C ARG A 102 5.87 -4.28 -1.26
N TYR A 103 5.43 -3.06 -0.99
CA TYR A 103 5.14 -2.57 0.36
C TYR A 103 3.65 -2.28 0.56
N LEU A 104 2.98 -3.00 1.45
CA LEU A 104 1.59 -2.71 1.82
C LEU A 104 1.55 -1.75 3.01
N MET A 105 1.06 -0.54 2.77
CA MET A 105 1.11 0.55 3.75
C MET A 105 -0.04 0.48 4.76
N GLY A 106 0.27 0.60 6.05
CA GLY A 106 -0.70 0.75 7.14
C GLY A 106 -1.41 -0.53 7.60
N VAL A 107 -1.10 -1.69 7.01
CA VAL A 107 -1.71 -2.99 7.34
C VAL A 107 -0.83 -3.76 8.32
N GLY A 108 -1.42 -4.34 9.38
CA GLY A 108 -0.63 -5.15 10.29
C GLY A 108 -1.33 -5.93 11.40
N THR A 109 -2.60 -6.33 11.23
CA THR A 109 -3.10 -7.44 12.04
C THR A 109 -2.44 -8.75 11.54
N PRO A 110 -2.14 -9.73 12.41
CA PRO A 110 -1.38 -10.91 12.00
C PRO A 110 -1.99 -11.70 10.84
N ASP A 111 -3.31 -11.80 10.78
CA ASP A 111 -4.02 -12.44 9.68
C ASP A 111 -3.81 -11.69 8.35
N CYS A 112 -3.89 -10.36 8.35
CA CYS A 112 -3.61 -9.55 7.15
C CYS A 112 -2.15 -9.63 6.71
N LEU A 113 -1.20 -9.85 7.63
CA LEU A 113 0.20 -10.06 7.27
C LEU A 113 0.38 -11.37 6.50
N VAL A 114 -0.24 -12.45 6.96
CA VAL A 114 -0.19 -13.76 6.27
C VAL A 114 -0.82 -13.66 4.89
N GLU A 115 -2.03 -13.10 4.80
CA GLU A 115 -2.74 -12.90 3.52
C GLU A 115 -1.94 -11.99 2.57
N GLY A 116 -1.39 -10.89 3.08
CA GLY A 116 -0.55 -9.99 2.28
C GLY A 116 0.66 -10.70 1.70
N VAL A 117 1.36 -11.53 2.49
CA VAL A 117 2.50 -12.33 2.00
C VAL A 117 2.05 -13.35 0.95
N MET A 118 0.91 -14.01 1.16
CA MET A 118 0.32 -14.94 0.17
C MET A 118 -0.02 -14.23 -1.15
N HIS A 119 -0.40 -12.96 -1.11
CA HIS A 119 -0.62 -12.11 -2.28
C HIS A 119 0.66 -11.45 -2.82
N GLY A 120 1.83 -11.76 -2.27
CA GLY A 120 3.12 -11.27 -2.76
C GLY A 120 3.53 -9.89 -2.22
N ILE A 121 3.14 -9.52 -1.00
CA ILE A 121 3.70 -8.34 -0.33
C ILE A 121 4.97 -8.73 0.43
N ASP A 122 5.98 -7.87 0.36
CA ASP A 122 7.31 -8.09 0.94
C ASP A 122 7.56 -7.21 2.18
N MET A 123 6.84 -6.10 2.33
CA MET A 123 7.00 -5.14 3.44
C MET A 123 5.65 -4.69 4.00
N PHE A 124 5.61 -4.39 5.30
CA PHE A 124 4.41 -3.93 6.01
C PHE A 124 4.80 -2.93 7.11
N ASP A 125 3.87 -2.06 7.46
CA ASP A 125 3.94 -1.22 8.64
C ASP A 125 2.56 -1.09 9.30
N CYS A 126 2.51 -1.05 10.62
CA CYS A 126 1.26 -0.76 11.31
C CYS A 126 1.50 -0.34 12.75
N VAL A 127 0.66 0.58 13.23
CA VAL A 127 0.62 0.96 14.65
C VAL A 127 -0.09 -0.07 15.52
N PHE A 128 -0.81 -1.03 14.93
CA PHE A 128 -1.62 -2.04 15.63
C PHE A 128 -0.90 -2.69 16.84
N PRO A 129 0.28 -3.31 16.69
CA PRO A 129 0.93 -4.02 17.80
C PRO A 129 1.22 -3.11 18.99
N THR A 130 1.71 -1.90 18.75
CA THR A 130 2.01 -0.96 19.86
C THR A 130 0.74 -0.37 20.48
N ARG A 131 -0.31 -0.13 19.67
CA ARG A 131 -1.58 0.43 20.14
C ARG A 131 -2.34 -0.56 21.02
N VAL A 132 -2.45 -1.82 20.61
CA VAL A 132 -3.19 -2.84 21.39
C VAL A 132 -2.44 -3.22 22.67
N ALA A 133 -1.10 -3.23 22.65
CA ALA A 133 -0.29 -3.45 23.85
C ALA A 133 -0.55 -2.37 24.92
N ARG A 134 -0.57 -1.09 24.54
CA ARG A 134 -0.91 0.02 25.47
C ARG A 134 -2.33 -0.09 26.03
N ASN A 135 -3.24 -0.73 25.29
CA ASN A 135 -4.62 -1.00 25.72
C ASN A 135 -4.78 -2.38 26.38
N GLY A 136 -3.70 -2.97 26.89
CA GLY A 136 -3.76 -4.18 27.72
C GLY A 136 -3.99 -5.47 26.95
N THR A 137 -3.63 -5.52 25.67
CA THR A 137 -3.80 -6.72 24.85
C THR A 137 -2.46 -7.24 24.35
N ALA A 138 -2.21 -8.54 24.55
CA ALA A 138 -1.05 -9.25 24.00
C ALA A 138 -1.47 -10.13 22.80
N MET A 139 -0.62 -10.19 21.78
CA MET A 139 -0.76 -11.13 20.67
C MET A 139 0.06 -12.39 20.96
N THR A 140 -0.57 -13.56 20.86
CA THR A 140 0.06 -14.86 21.12
C THR A 140 -0.14 -15.81 19.94
N GLY A 141 0.56 -16.96 19.94
CA GLY A 141 0.32 -18.01 18.94
C GLY A 141 -1.08 -18.61 18.96
N LYS A 142 -1.87 -18.38 20.03
CA LYS A 142 -3.29 -18.78 20.14
C LYS A 142 -4.27 -17.64 19.84
N GLY A 143 -3.77 -16.52 19.34
CA GLY A 143 -4.55 -15.31 19.07
C GLY A 143 -4.45 -14.26 20.17
N ARG A 144 -5.48 -13.40 20.22
CA ARG A 144 -5.52 -12.21 21.07
C ARG A 144 -5.81 -12.57 22.53
N LEU A 145 -4.95 -12.13 23.45
CA LEU A 145 -5.14 -12.26 24.89
C LEU A 145 -5.37 -10.87 25.50
N VAL A 146 -6.52 -10.67 26.15
CA VAL A 146 -6.80 -9.45 26.92
C VAL A 146 -6.26 -9.65 28.33
N VAL A 147 -5.32 -8.80 28.73
CA VAL A 147 -4.56 -8.88 29.99
C VAL A 147 -5.08 -7.88 31.04
N LYS A 148 -5.72 -6.80 30.58
CA LYS A 148 -6.31 -5.76 31.43
C LYS A 148 -7.78 -5.54 31.07
#